data_AF-A0A3D4I0G0-F1
#
_entry.id   AF-A0A3D4I0G0-F1
#
_cell.length_a   1.000
_cell.length_b   1.000
_cell.length_c   1.000
_cell.angle_alpha   90.00
_cell.angle_beta   90.00
_cell.angle_gamma   90.00
#
_symmetry.space_group_name_H-M   'P 1'
#
loop_
_entity.id
_entity.type
_entity.pdbx_description
1 polymer ?
#
loop_
_entity_poly.entity_id
_entity_poly.type
_entity_poly.pdbx_seq_one_letter_code
_entity_poly.pdbx_strand_id
1 'polypeptide(L)' 'GVEGQAINLTDDNIEKMVFGFALWLSEKTHKPAGGLTVSLGHDPRISSERIRSDAISAFAASGIHVLDCGMCSTPS' A
#
# COMPACT_ATOMS: atom_id res chain seq x y z
N GLY A 1 -10.71 -13.70 -2.31
CA GLY A 1 -10.91 -14.22 -3.67
C GLY A 1 -11.90 -15.34 -3.59
N VAL A 2 -13.09 -15.17 -4.15
CA VAL A 2 -14.05 -16.26 -4.33
C VAL A 2 -13.71 -16.91 -5.66
N GLU A 3 -13.65 -18.24 -5.69
CA GLU A 3 -13.35 -19.00 -6.90
C GLU A 3 -14.32 -18.61 -8.02
N GLY A 4 -13.77 -18.35 -9.22
CA GLY A 4 -14.55 -17.88 -10.38
C GLY A 4 -14.84 -16.38 -10.43
N GLN A 5 -14.49 -15.58 -9.40
CA GLN A 5 -14.57 -14.13 -9.49
C GLN A 5 -13.30 -13.51 -10.07
N ALA A 6 -13.48 -12.49 -10.90
CA ALA A 6 -12.37 -11.67 -11.37
C ALA A 6 -11.64 -11.01 -10.18
N ILE A 7 -10.31 -10.87 -10.32
CA ILE A 7 -9.50 -10.18 -9.33
C ILE A 7 -9.79 -8.68 -9.45
N ASN A 8 -10.32 -8.09 -8.38
CA ASN A 8 -10.61 -6.64 -8.36
C ASN A 8 -9.46 -5.81 -7.80
N LEU A 9 -8.60 -6.39 -6.96
CA LEU A 9 -7.35 -5.77 -6.52
C LEU A 9 -6.26 -6.01 -7.58
N THR A 10 -6.47 -5.49 -8.78
CA THR A 10 -5.46 -5.47 -9.84
C THR A 10 -4.33 -4.51 -9.48
N ASP A 11 -3.17 -4.65 -10.15
CA ASP A 11 -2.00 -3.80 -9.97
C ASP A 11 -2.38 -2.30 -10.13
N ASP A 12 -3.08 -1.95 -11.22
CA ASP A 12 -3.62 -0.59 -11.46
C ASP A 12 -4.51 -0.06 -10.33
N ASN A 13 -5.34 -0.93 -9.75
CA ASN A 13 -6.26 -0.52 -8.69
C ASN A 13 -5.52 -0.31 -7.38
N ILE A 14 -4.50 -1.12 -7.09
CA ILE A 14 -3.64 -0.96 -5.91
C ILE A 14 -2.87 0.35 -6.02
N GLU A 15 -2.27 0.62 -7.17
CA GLU A 15 -1.53 1.87 -7.43
C GLU A 15 -2.42 3.10 -7.23
N LYS A 16 -3.63 3.12 -7.81
CA LYS A 16 -4.60 4.21 -7.63
C LYS A 16 -5.01 4.41 -6.17
N MET A 17 -5.24 3.32 -5.43
CA MET A 17 -5.58 3.40 -4.00
C MET A 17 -4.41 3.98 -3.18
N VAL A 18 -3.18 3.56 -3.48
CA VAL A 18 -1.98 4.04 -2.78
C VAL A 18 -1.72 5.51 -3.06
N PHE A 19 -1.82 5.96 -4.33
CA PHE A 19 -1.70 7.38 -4.65
C PHE A 19 -2.78 8.23 -4.00
N GLY A 20 -4.03 7.75 -4.00
CA GLY A 20 -5.13 8.42 -3.30
C GLY A 20 -4.85 8.56 -1.80
N PHE A 21 -4.36 7.50 -1.16
CA PHE A 21 -3.99 7.53 0.24
C PHE A 21 -2.78 8.44 0.51
N ALA A 22 -1.76 8.44 -0.34
CA ALA A 22 -0.59 9.30 -0.23
C ALA A 22 -0.96 10.79 -0.31
N LEU A 23 -1.81 11.16 -1.27
CA LEU A 23 -2.34 12.52 -1.42
C LEU A 23 -3.14 12.93 -0.18
N TRP A 24 -4.10 12.10 0.23
CA TRP A 24 -4.92 12.35 1.40
C TRP A 24 -4.07 12.51 2.67
N LEU A 25 -3.08 11.65 2.88
CA LEU A 25 -2.21 11.69 4.07
C LEU A 25 -1.33 12.95 4.07
N SER A 26 -0.81 13.35 2.91
CA SER A 26 -0.06 14.59 2.74
C SER A 26 -0.90 15.81 3.15
N GLU A 27 -2.13 15.91 2.61
CA GLU A 27 -3.07 16.97 2.96
C GLU A 27 -3.44 16.94 4.44
N LYS A 28 -3.75 15.76 4.97
CA LYS A 28 -4.19 15.59 6.37
C LYS A 28 -3.11 16.01 7.37
N THR A 29 -1.85 15.73 7.06
CA THR A 29 -0.71 16.00 7.94
C THR A 29 -0.03 17.34 7.65
N HIS A 30 -0.41 18.03 6.56
CA HIS A 30 0.23 19.25 6.06
C HIS A 30 1.74 19.06 5.82
N LYS A 31 2.13 17.86 5.39
CA LYS A 31 3.52 17.52 5.06
C LYS A 31 3.62 17.12 3.59
N PRO A 32 4.69 17.51 2.88
CA PRO A 32 4.94 16.94 1.56
C PRO A 32 5.13 15.44 1.67
N ALA A 33 4.78 14.69 0.62
CA ALA A 33 4.90 13.23 0.61
C ALA A 33 6.33 12.73 0.94
N GLY A 34 7.35 13.45 0.47
CA GLY A 34 8.77 13.22 0.82
C GLY A 34 9.12 13.29 2.31
N GLY A 35 8.26 13.92 3.13
CA GLY A 35 8.42 14.01 4.58
C GLY A 35 7.55 13.02 5.36
N LEU A 36 6.87 12.09 4.68
CA LEU A 36 6.01 11.08 5.29
C LEU A 36 6.74 9.74 5.44
N THR A 37 6.39 9.04 6.51
CA THR A 37 6.81 7.66 6.74
C THR A 37 5.57 6.83 7.08
N VAL A 38 5.39 5.70 6.40
CA VAL A 38 4.26 4.78 6.61
C VAL A 38 4.78 3.37 6.85
N SER A 39 4.15 2.63 7.77
CA SER A 39 4.39 1.20 7.94
C SER A 39 3.44 0.39 7.06
N LEU A 40 3.95 -0.65 6.40
CA LEU A 40 3.17 -1.56 5.57
C LEU A 40 3.38 -3.00 6.05
N GLY A 41 2.29 -3.67 6.41
CA GLY A 41 2.29 -5.09 6.78
C GLY A 41 1.14 -5.83 6.10
N HIS A 42 1.23 -7.16 6.05
CA HIS A 42 0.22 -7.99 5.41
C HIS A 42 0.00 -9.33 6.13
N ASP A 43 -1.13 -9.95 5.82
CA ASP A 43 -1.49 -11.30 6.27
C ASP A 43 -0.94 -12.39 5.30
N PRO A 44 -1.08 -13.69 5.61
CA PRO A 44 -0.46 -14.78 4.84
C PRO A 44 -1.19 -15.18 3.55
N ARG A 45 -2.15 -14.39 3.04
CA ARG A 45 -2.79 -14.70 1.75
C ARG A 45 -1.75 -14.75 0.63
N ILE A 46 -1.96 -15.69 -0.30
CA ILE A 46 -1.08 -15.90 -1.48
C ILE A 46 -0.92 -14.60 -2.30
N SER A 47 -1.98 -13.78 -2.37
CA SER A 47 -1.94 -12.51 -3.10
C SER A 47 -1.16 -11.39 -2.39
N SER A 48 -0.83 -11.55 -1.10
CA SER A 48 -0.28 -10.47 -0.28
C SER A 48 1.09 -10.00 -0.77
N GLU A 49 1.97 -10.90 -1.22
CA GLU A 49 3.30 -10.50 -1.71
C GLU A 49 3.22 -9.61 -2.96
N ARG A 50 2.34 -9.96 -3.92
CA ARG A 50 2.09 -9.11 -5.10
C ARG A 50 1.56 -7.74 -4.67
N ILE A 51 0.52 -7.72 -3.83
CA ILE A 51 -0.10 -6.47 -3.37
C ILE A 51 0.90 -5.59 -2.61
N ARG A 52 1.73 -6.20 -1.75
CA ARG A 52 2.81 -5.52 -1.03
C ARG A 52 3.81 -4.90 -1.99
N SER A 53 4.29 -5.65 -2.97
CA SER A 53 5.24 -5.15 -3.97
C SER A 53 4.68 -3.95 -4.75
N ASP A 54 3.44 -4.04 -5.22
CA ASP A 54 2.77 -2.95 -5.93
C ASP A 54 2.61 -1.72 -5.04
N ALA A 55 2.20 -1.93 -3.78
CA ALA A 55 2.00 -0.84 -2.83
C ALA A 55 3.32 -0.13 -2.47
N ILE A 56 4.40 -0.88 -2.21
CA ILE A 56 5.73 -0.30 -1.94
C ILE A 56 6.19 0.55 -3.13
N SER A 57 6.02 0.04 -4.35
CA SER A 57 6.42 0.73 -5.57
C SER A 57 5.65 2.05 -5.75
N ALA A 58 4.34 2.02 -5.54
CA ALA A 58 3.48 3.20 -5.64
C ALA A 58 3.76 4.24 -4.52
N PHE A 59 4.02 3.80 -3.29
CA PHE A 59 4.43 4.70 -2.22
C PHE A 59 5.79 5.36 -2.49
N ALA A 60 6.76 4.58 -2.97
CA ALA A 60 8.07 5.11 -3.35
C ALA A 60 7.96 6.12 -4.50
N ALA A 61 7.12 5.86 -5.51
CA ALA A 61 6.83 6.79 -6.60
C ALA A 61 6.15 8.08 -6.10
N SER A 62 5.40 8.00 -5.00
CA SER A 62 4.82 9.18 -4.31
C SER A 62 5.85 9.96 -3.50
N GLY A 63 7.07 9.44 -3.32
CA GLY A 63 8.10 10.00 -2.46
C GLY A 63 7.96 9.62 -0.97
N ILE A 64 6.99 8.79 -0.60
CA ILE A 64 6.79 8.37 0.80
C ILE A 64 7.84 7.33 1.18
N HIS A 65 8.42 7.47 2.38
CA HIS A 65 9.29 6.44 2.95
C HIS A 65 8.46 5.29 3.54
N VAL A 66 8.63 4.07 3.04
CA VAL A 66 7.91 2.89 3.54
C VAL A 66 8.78 2.10 4.53
N LEU A 67 8.20 1.80 5.69
CA LEU A 67 8.71 0.80 6.62
C LEU A 67 7.98 -0.51 6.34
N ASP A 68 8.68 -1.45 5.72
CA ASP A 68 8.12 -2.72 5.33
C ASP A 68 8.20 -3.74 6.49
N CYS A 69 7.05 -4.02 7.08
CA CYS A 69 6.89 -4.92 8.24
C CYS A 69 6.66 -6.38 7.81
N GLY A 70 6.50 -6.66 6.51
CA GLY A 70 6.24 -8.00 5.99
C GLY A 70 4.98 -8.65 6.56
N MET A 71 5.05 -9.96 6.82
CA MET A 71 3.92 -10.72 7.36
C MET A 71 3.74 -10.42 8.85
N CYS A 72 2.68 -9.70 9.20
CA CYS A 72 2.37 -9.33 10.58
C CYS A 72 0.85 -9.30 10.83
N SER A 73 0.45 -9.28 12.10
CA SER A 73 -0.96 -9.09 12.44
C SER A 73 -1.33 -7.60 12.32
N THR A 74 -2.59 -7.27 12.02
CA THR A 74 -3.05 -5.87 11.95
C THR A 74 -2.82 -5.05 13.22
N PRO A 75 -2.90 -5.59 14.46
CA PRO A 75 -2.58 -4.81 15.67
C PRO A 75 -1.09 -4.70 16.00
N SER A 76 -0.19 -5.37 15.26
CA SER A 76 1.27 -5.29 15.45
C SER A 76 1.82 -3.94 15.02
#